data_AF-A0A7G5E1F1-F1
#
_entry.id   AF-A0A7G5E1F1-F1
#
_cell.length_a   1.000
_cell.length_b   1.000
_cell.length_c   1.000
_cell.angle_alpha   90.00
_cell.angle_beta   90.00
_cell.angle_gamma   90.00
#
_symmetry.space_group_name_H-M   'P 1'
#
loop_
_entity.id
_entity.type
_entity.pdbx_description
1 polymer ?
#
loop_
_entity_poly.entity_id
_entity_poly.type
_entity_poly.pdbx_seq_one_letter_code
_entity_poly.pdbx_strand_id
1 'polypeptide(L)'
;MEFVLSIVIATIFIFLALLHFFWLLGGHWGMNVAVPTDMNGRRIFNPTRVGTLLVAIGLLIFAFVNLCAIGVLDVPVDAKYIRYGMYMISGIFLLRFIGDMKFVGIFKKYRKSSFAVRDTYFYSPLCLFLSVSNGFLAFVL
;
A
#
# COMPACT_ATOMS: atom_id res chain seq x y z
N MET A 1 -2.09 22.60 1.32
CA MET A 1 -1.40 21.52 0.58
C MET A 1 -1.68 20.16 1.21
N GLU A 2 -1.55 20.05 2.53
CA GLU A 2 -1.85 18.82 3.29
C GLU A 2 -3.22 18.21 3.00
N PHE A 3 -4.26 19.03 2.95
CA PHE A 3 -5.63 18.59 2.63
C PHE A 3 -5.69 17.82 1.30
N VAL A 4 -5.19 18.42 0.21
CA VAL A 4 -5.20 17.80 -1.12
C VAL A 4 -4.35 16.53 -1.14
N LEU A 5 -3.17 16.57 -0.52
CA LEU A 5 -2.26 15.42 -0.47
C LEU A 5 -2.89 14.23 0.28
N SER A 6 -3.51 14.49 1.44
CA SER A 6 -4.20 13.47 2.22
C SER A 6 -5.39 12.86 1.47
N ILE A 7 -6.18 13.69 0.76
CA ILE A 7 -7.28 13.19 -0.09
C ILE A 7 -6.76 12.30 -1.22
N VAL A 8 -5.66 12.67 -1.88
CA VAL A 8 -5.05 11.84 -2.94
C VAL A 8 -4.60 10.50 -2.37
N ILE A 9 -3.92 10.49 -1.23
CA ILE A 9 -3.47 9.26 -0.54
C ILE A 9 -4.66 8.39 -0.14
N ALA A 10 -5.69 8.97 0.48
CA ALA A 10 -6.89 8.24 0.88
C ALA A 10 -7.60 7.63 -0.32
N THR A 11 -7.68 8.35 -1.44
CA THR A 11 -8.27 7.85 -2.69
C THR A 11 -7.47 6.68 -3.26
N ILE A 12 -6.14 6.75 -3.23
CA ILE A 12 -5.27 5.64 -3.64
C ILE A 12 -5.53 4.41 -2.76
N PHE A 13 -5.59 4.57 -1.44
CA PHE A 13 -5.84 3.47 -0.52
C PHE A 13 -7.22 2.84 -0.72
N ILE A 14 -8.26 3.64 -0.92
CA ILE A 14 -9.61 3.16 -1.23
C ILE A 14 -9.61 2.39 -2.55
N PHE A 15 -8.99 2.92 -3.61
CA PHE A 15 -8.89 2.24 -4.89
C PHE A 15 -8.18 0.88 -4.77
N LEU A 16 -7.05 0.84 -4.05
CA LEU A 16 -6.32 -0.41 -3.80
C LEU A 16 -7.15 -1.40 -2.96
N ALA A 17 -7.89 -0.93 -1.96
CA ALA A 17 -8.78 -1.77 -1.16
C ALA A 17 -9.89 -2.40 -2.03
N LEU A 18 -10.52 -1.61 -2.90
CA LEU A 18 -11.54 -2.08 -3.85
C LEU A 18 -10.97 -3.12 -4.82
N LEU A 19 -9.73 -2.95 -5.28
CA LEU A 19 -9.05 -3.95 -6.11
C LEU A 19 -8.86 -5.28 -5.36
N HIS A 20 -8.54 -5.24 -4.07
CA HIS A 20 -8.41 -6.46 -3.24
C HIS A 20 -9.78 -7.12 -2.99
N PHE A 21 -10.84 -6.33 -2.74
CA PHE A 21 -12.20 -6.88 -2.68
C PHE A 21 -12.63 -7.51 -4.00
N PHE A 22 -12.30 -6.88 -5.13
CA PHE A 22 -12.55 -7.45 -6.45
C PHE A 22 -11.87 -8.83 -6.61
N TRP A 23 -10.61 -8.98 -6.21
CA TRP A 23 -9.93 -10.27 -6.22
C TRP A 23 -10.54 -11.28 -5.23
N LEU A 24 -10.97 -10.82 -4.06
CA LEU A 24 -11.67 -11.65 -3.06
C LEU A 24 -12.97 -12.25 -3.62
N LEU A 25 -13.70 -11.47 -4.42
CA LEU A 25 -14.96 -11.86 -5.07
C LEU A 25 -14.76 -12.70 -6.35
N GLY A 26 -13.52 -13.09 -6.68
CA GLY A 26 -13.21 -13.95 -7.83
C GLY A 26 -12.75 -13.19 -9.09
N GLY A 27 -12.48 -11.90 -8.98
CA GLY A 27 -11.89 -11.12 -10.07
C GLY A 27 -10.47 -11.60 -10.42
N HIS A 28 -10.15 -11.71 -11.71
CA HIS A 28 -8.84 -12.18 -12.18
C HIS A 28 -7.95 -11.09 -12.80
N TRP A 29 -8.50 -9.88 -13.04
CA TRP A 29 -7.77 -8.80 -13.68
C TRP A 29 -6.55 -8.36 -12.83
N GLY A 30 -5.38 -8.29 -13.46
CA GLY A 30 -4.15 -7.86 -12.79
C GLY A 30 -3.56 -8.83 -11.76
N MET A 31 -4.21 -9.97 -11.47
CA MET A 31 -3.73 -10.88 -10.42
C MET A 31 -2.42 -11.60 -10.80
N ASN A 32 -2.23 -11.96 -12.08
CA ASN A 32 -1.05 -12.67 -12.57
C ASN A 32 0.26 -11.86 -12.49
N VAL A 33 0.14 -10.57 -12.24
CA VAL A 33 1.24 -9.59 -12.24
C VAL A 33 1.32 -8.84 -10.91
N ALA A 34 0.41 -9.13 -9.99
CA ALA A 34 0.41 -8.65 -8.61
C ALA A 34 1.08 -9.63 -7.63
N VAL A 35 1.24 -10.90 -8.03
CA VAL A 35 1.92 -11.94 -7.24
C VAL A 35 3.34 -12.17 -7.78
N PRO A 36 4.38 -12.15 -6.94
CA PRO A 36 5.73 -12.42 -7.41
C PRO A 36 5.89 -13.86 -7.91
N THR A 37 6.75 -14.04 -8.91
CA THR A 37 7.06 -15.35 -9.51
C THR A 37 8.56 -15.59 -9.56
N ASP A 38 8.95 -16.87 -9.55
CA ASP A 38 10.31 -17.31 -9.84
C ASP A 38 10.65 -17.14 -11.34
N MET A 39 11.89 -17.50 -11.69
CA MET A 39 12.40 -17.45 -13.08
C MET A 39 11.68 -18.40 -14.03
N ASN A 40 10.98 -19.41 -13.50
CA ASN A 40 10.21 -20.39 -14.26
C ASN A 40 8.72 -19.99 -14.33
N GLY A 41 8.36 -18.80 -13.83
CA GLY A 41 6.98 -18.31 -13.83
C GLY A 41 6.10 -18.89 -12.73
N ARG A 42 6.65 -19.66 -11.78
CA ARG A 42 5.87 -20.22 -10.66
C ARG A 42 5.69 -19.16 -9.59
N ARG A 43 4.47 -19.03 -9.06
CA ARG A 43 4.15 -18.10 -7.96
C ARG A 43 4.93 -18.51 -6.71
N ILE A 44 5.54 -17.52 -6.04
CA ILE A 44 6.29 -17.77 -4.80
C ILE A 44 5.37 -18.05 -3.60
N PHE A 45 4.12 -17.59 -3.67
CA PHE A 45 3.06 -17.90 -2.72
C PHE A 45 1.70 -17.77 -3.43
N ASN A 46 0.66 -18.36 -2.84
CA ASN A 46 -0.71 -18.18 -3.29
C ASN A 46 -1.47 -17.30 -2.28
N PRO A 47 -2.00 -16.14 -2.71
CA PRO A 47 -2.83 -15.31 -1.83
C PRO A 47 -4.01 -16.10 -1.29
N THR A 48 -4.18 -16.14 0.03
CA THR A 48 -5.36 -16.73 0.67
C THR A 48 -6.48 -15.69 0.69
N ARG A 49 -7.75 -16.14 0.65
CA ARG A 49 -8.90 -15.23 0.74
C ARG A 49 -8.85 -14.36 2.01
N VAL A 50 -8.46 -14.97 3.14
CA VAL A 50 -8.30 -14.27 4.41
C VAL A 50 -7.18 -13.22 4.32
N GLY A 51 -6.03 -13.57 3.75
CA GLY A 51 -4.93 -12.60 3.56
C GLY A 51 -5.35 -11.42 2.69
N THR A 52 -6.02 -11.66 1.57
CA THR A 52 -6.53 -10.61 0.69
C THR A 52 -7.55 -9.71 1.39
N LEU A 53 -8.45 -10.28 2.20
CA LEU A 53 -9.42 -9.52 2.99
C LEU A 53 -8.72 -8.63 4.04
N LEU A 54 -7.74 -9.16 4.76
CA LEU A 54 -6.97 -8.40 5.76
C LEU A 54 -6.25 -7.22 5.12
N VAL A 55 -5.66 -7.40 3.92
CA VAL A 55 -5.04 -6.30 3.18
C VAL A 55 -6.07 -5.25 2.77
N ALA A 56 -7.25 -5.66 2.28
CA ALA A 56 -8.32 -4.73 1.90
C ALA A 56 -8.78 -3.88 3.10
N ILE A 57 -9.01 -4.51 4.25
CA ILE A 57 -9.39 -3.83 5.49
C ILE A 57 -8.27 -2.90 5.97
N GLY A 58 -7.03 -3.36 5.97
CA GLY A 58 -5.87 -2.54 6.36
C GLY A 58 -5.73 -1.28 5.51
N LEU A 59 -5.92 -1.38 4.19
CA LEU A 59 -5.91 -0.23 3.28
C LEU A 59 -7.06 0.75 3.58
N LEU A 60 -8.27 0.26 3.90
CA LEU A 60 -9.37 1.14 4.32
C LEU A 60 -9.06 1.87 5.63
N ILE A 61 -8.41 1.19 6.59
CA ILE A 61 -7.96 1.83 7.83
C ILE A 61 -6.93 2.93 7.51
N PHE A 62 -6.02 2.70 6.57
CA PHE A 62 -5.03 3.72 6.18
C PHE A 62 -5.70 4.95 5.52
N ALA A 63 -6.72 4.73 4.69
CA ALA A 63 -7.53 5.80 4.13
C ALA A 63 -8.25 6.58 5.23
N PHE A 64 -8.88 5.88 6.17
CA PHE A 64 -9.57 6.47 7.31
C PHE A 64 -8.65 7.35 8.16
N VAL A 65 -7.44 6.86 8.50
CA VAL A 65 -6.43 7.64 9.25
C VAL A 65 -6.08 8.94 8.51
N ASN A 66 -5.89 8.90 7.19
CA ASN A 66 -5.58 10.09 6.39
C ASN A 66 -6.75 11.09 6.39
N LEU A 67 -8.00 10.62 6.26
CA LEU A 67 -9.18 11.49 6.31
C LEU A 67 -9.42 12.12 7.68
N CYS A 68 -9.14 11.38 8.76
CA CYS A 68 -9.17 11.93 10.13
C CYS A 68 -8.10 12.99 10.34
N ALA A 69 -6.89 12.79 9.79
CA ALA A 69 -5.77 13.71 9.96
C ALA A 69 -6.05 15.14 9.45
N ILE A 70 -6.94 15.28 8.48
CA ILE A 70 -7.34 16.57 7.91
C ILE A 70 -8.75 17.02 8.34
N GLY A 71 -9.34 16.36 9.34
CA GLY A 71 -10.65 16.71 9.89
C GLY A 71 -11.85 16.43 8.98
N VAL A 72 -11.69 15.64 7.91
CA VAL A 72 -12.82 15.24 7.05
C VAL A 72 -13.73 14.24 7.77
N LEU A 73 -13.13 13.37 8.57
CA LEU A 73 -13.84 12.49 9.50
C LEU A 73 -13.53 12.95 10.91
N ASP A 74 -14.56 13.45 11.60
CA ASP A 74 -14.44 13.86 12.99
C ASP A 74 -14.56 12.63 13.90
N VAL A 75 -13.55 12.44 14.74
CA VAL A 75 -13.48 11.32 15.68
C VAL A 75 -12.97 11.82 17.03
N PRO A 76 -13.48 11.27 18.15
CA PRO A 76 -13.03 11.63 19.49
C PRO A 76 -11.69 10.96 19.82
N VAL A 77 -10.70 11.11 18.95
CA VAL A 77 -9.35 10.55 19.08
C VAL A 77 -8.35 11.69 19.08
N ASP A 78 -7.45 11.69 20.07
CA ASP A 78 -6.37 12.66 20.16
C ASP A 78 -5.48 12.61 18.90
N ALA A 79 -5.18 13.78 18.34
CA ALA A 79 -4.40 13.96 17.11
C ALA A 79 -3.05 13.23 17.16
N LYS A 80 -2.45 13.04 18.35
CA LYS A 80 -1.20 12.26 18.49
C LYS A 80 -1.32 10.82 18.00
N TYR A 81 -2.46 10.17 18.22
CA TYR A 81 -2.67 8.79 17.78
C TYR A 81 -2.85 8.71 16.27
N ILE A 82 -3.49 9.71 15.66
CA ILE A 82 -3.59 9.84 14.21
C ILE A 82 -2.20 10.01 13.61
N ARG A 83 -1.36 10.90 14.17
CA ARG A 83 0.04 11.07 13.75
C ARG A 83 0.87 9.80 13.89
N TYR A 84 0.73 9.06 15.00
CA TYR A 84 1.39 7.75 15.13
C TYR A 84 0.91 6.76 14.07
N GLY A 85 -0.39 6.76 13.75
CA GLY A 85 -0.93 6.00 12.63
C GLY A 85 -0.27 6.36 11.30
N MET A 86 -0.08 7.65 11.02
CA MET A 86 0.58 8.12 9.80
C MET A 86 2.07 7.73 9.74
N TYR A 87 2.82 7.84 10.83
CA TYR A 87 4.20 7.33 10.89
C TYR A 87 4.27 5.82 10.70
N MET A 88 3.32 5.07 11.27
CA MET A 88 3.24 3.62 11.08
C MET A 88 2.97 3.26 9.61
N ILE A 89 2.02 3.94 8.95
CA ILE A 89 1.77 3.81 7.51
C ILE A 89 3.04 4.11 6.71
N SER A 90 3.71 5.22 7.04
CA SER A 90 4.96 5.61 6.41
C SER A 90 6.01 4.50 6.51
N GLY A 91 6.17 3.91 7.69
CA GLY A 91 7.09 2.80 7.94
C GLY A 91 6.75 1.53 7.16
N ILE A 92 5.48 1.11 7.14
CA ILE A 92 5.04 -0.07 6.39
C ILE A 92 5.37 0.07 4.90
N PHE A 93 5.04 1.21 4.30
CA PHE A 93 5.30 1.44 2.88
C PHE A 93 6.79 1.65 2.57
N LEU A 94 7.58 2.17 3.51
CA LEU A 94 9.04 2.22 3.38
C LEU A 94 9.64 0.83 3.37
N LEU A 95 9.23 -0.03 4.30
CA LEU A 95 9.65 -1.44 4.35
C LEU A 95 9.26 -2.15 3.06
N ARG A 96 8.08 -1.88 2.50
CA ARG A 96 7.67 -2.44 1.21
C ARG A 96 8.47 -1.88 0.03
N PHE A 97 8.86 -0.62 0.06
CA PHE A 97 9.74 -0.03 -0.95
C PHE A 97 11.12 -0.70 -0.94
N ILE A 98 11.70 -0.91 0.25
CA ILE A 98 12.97 -1.64 0.42
C ILE A 98 12.80 -3.10 -0.05
N GLY A 99 11.72 -3.75 0.40
CA GLY A 99 11.33 -5.11 0.04
C GLY A 99 12.20 -6.19 0.71
N ASP A 100 12.32 -7.34 0.05
CA ASP A 100 12.96 -8.55 0.61
C ASP A 100 14.38 -8.82 0.05
N MET A 101 14.90 -7.88 -0.75
CA MET A 101 16.17 -8.02 -1.50
C MET A 101 16.25 -9.25 -2.42
N LYS A 102 15.12 -9.91 -2.70
CA LYS A 102 15.02 -11.08 -3.58
C LYS A 102 14.00 -10.84 -4.68
N PHE A 103 12.71 -10.84 -4.37
CA PHE A 103 11.60 -10.77 -5.34
C PHE A 103 10.87 -9.43 -5.36
N VAL A 104 10.92 -8.69 -4.25
CA VAL A 104 10.08 -7.52 -3.99
C VAL A 104 10.94 -6.31 -3.62
N GLY A 105 10.52 -5.11 -4.05
CA GLY A 105 11.13 -3.84 -3.68
C GLY A 105 12.22 -3.38 -4.64
N ILE A 106 12.80 -2.22 -4.36
CA ILE A 106 13.80 -1.59 -5.25
C ILE A 106 15.10 -2.41 -5.32
N PHE A 107 15.46 -3.08 -4.23
CA PHE A 107 16.68 -3.90 -4.12
C PHE A 107 16.50 -5.36 -4.56
N LYS A 108 15.39 -5.70 -5.23
CA LYS A 108 15.15 -7.06 -5.72
C LYS A 108 16.20 -7.52 -6.74
N LYS A 109 16.58 -8.81 -6.63
CA LYS A 109 17.51 -9.51 -7.53
C LYS A 109 16.79 -10.08 -8.76
N TYR A 110 15.60 -10.65 -8.57
CA TYR A 110 14.80 -11.20 -9.66
C TYR A 110 14.05 -10.08 -10.36
N ARG A 111 14.49 -9.70 -11.57
CA ARG A 111 13.97 -8.53 -12.30
C ARG A 111 13.21 -8.84 -13.59
N LYS A 112 13.27 -10.08 -14.09
CA LYS A 112 12.74 -10.45 -15.41
C LYS A 112 11.26 -10.86 -15.41
N SER A 113 10.65 -11.10 -14.25
CA SER A 113 9.23 -11.48 -14.18
C SER A 113 8.32 -10.28 -14.44
N SER A 114 7.10 -10.54 -14.93
CA SER A 114 6.09 -9.50 -15.16
C SER A 114 5.77 -8.72 -13.87
N PHE A 115 5.76 -9.40 -12.72
CA PHE A 115 5.65 -8.75 -11.41
C PHE A 115 6.83 -7.82 -11.15
N ALA A 116 8.07 -8.28 -11.33
CA ALA A 116 9.24 -7.48 -11.00
C ALA A 116 9.39 -6.22 -11.87
N VAL A 117 8.99 -6.29 -13.13
CA VAL A 117 8.91 -5.12 -14.02
C VAL A 117 7.91 -4.11 -13.46
N ARG A 118 6.68 -4.52 -13.16
CA ARG A 118 5.65 -3.63 -12.57
C ARG A 118 6.02 -3.12 -11.19
N ASP A 119 6.70 -3.93 -10.40
CA ASP A 119 7.18 -3.53 -9.09
C ASP A 119 8.24 -2.43 -9.19
N THR A 120 9.07 -2.44 -10.23
CA THR A 120 10.09 -1.40 -10.46
C THR A 120 9.48 -0.09 -10.92
N TYR A 121 8.53 -0.14 -11.86
CA TYR A 121 8.00 1.08 -12.51
C TYR A 121 6.75 1.66 -11.85
N PHE A 122 5.97 0.85 -11.12
CA PHE A 122 4.70 1.28 -10.55
C PHE A 122 4.61 1.01 -9.05
N TYR A 123 4.80 -0.22 -8.59
CA TYR A 123 4.48 -0.56 -7.20
C TYR A 123 5.46 0.04 -6.19
N SER A 124 6.78 -0.10 -6.43
CA SER A 124 7.79 0.49 -5.54
C SER A 124 7.77 2.02 -5.56
N PRO A 125 7.68 2.72 -6.72
CA PRO A 125 7.50 4.17 -6.73
C PRO A 125 6.25 4.63 -5.99
N LEU A 126 5.12 3.94 -6.14
CA LEU A 126 3.91 4.23 -5.40
C LEU A 126 4.11 4.06 -3.88
N CYS A 127 4.77 2.98 -3.45
CA CYS A 127 5.08 2.75 -2.04
C CYS A 127 6.00 3.85 -1.47
N LEU A 128 7.01 4.28 -2.23
CA LEU A 128 7.88 5.39 -1.81
C LEU A 128 7.09 6.69 -1.67
N PHE A 129 6.24 7.01 -2.64
CA PHE A 129 5.34 8.17 -2.58
C PHE A 129 4.46 8.13 -1.33
N LEU A 130 3.76 7.01 -1.10
CA LEU A 130 2.88 6.84 0.06
C LEU A 130 3.67 6.97 1.38
N SER A 131 4.88 6.43 1.42
CA SER A 131 5.74 6.48 2.60
C SER A 131 6.19 7.90 2.93
N VAL A 132 6.81 8.59 1.97
CA VAL A 132 7.32 9.95 2.15
C VAL A 132 6.17 10.92 2.45
N SER A 133 5.05 10.82 1.73
CA SER A 133 3.93 11.72 1.94
C SER A 133 3.24 11.52 3.29
N ASN A 134 3.03 10.28 3.75
CA ASN A 134 2.47 10.06 5.10
C ASN A 134 3.45 10.52 6.19
N GLY A 135 4.76 10.30 6.02
CA GLY A 135 5.78 10.77 6.96
C GLY A 135 5.85 12.30 7.04
N PHE A 136 5.74 12.97 5.89
CA PHE A 136 5.65 14.43 5.81
C PHE A 136 4.39 14.95 6.50
N LEU A 137 3.22 14.40 6.19
CA LEU A 137 1.96 14.81 6.83
C LEU A 137 1.99 14.58 8.35
N ALA A 138 2.54 13.46 8.82
CA ALA A 138 2.68 13.16 10.26
C ALA A 138 3.58 14.14 11.02
N PHE A 139 4.53 14.77 10.30
CA PHE A 139 5.47 15.74 10.85
C PHE A 139 4.86 17.15 10.91
N VAL A 140 4.03 17.51 9.93
CA VAL A 140 3.47 18.86 9.80
C VAL A 140 2.13 19.03 10.51
N LEU A 141 1.27 18.01 10.51
CA LEU A 141 0.03 17.93 11.28
C LEU A 141 0.32 17.53 12.72
#